data_AF-A0AAP0R2Y9-F1
#
_entry.id   AF-A0AAP0R2Y9-F1
#
_cell.length_a   1.000
_cell.length_b   1.000
_cell.length_c   1.000
_cell.angle_alpha   90.00
_cell.angle_beta   90.00
_cell.angle_gamma   90.00
#
_symmetry.space_group_name_H-M   'P 1'
#
loop_
_entity.id
_entity.type
_entity.pdbx_description
1 polymer ?
#
loop_
_entity_poly.entity_id
_entity_poly.type
_entity_poly.pdbx_seq_one_letter_code
_entity_poly.pdbx_strand_id
1 'polypeptide(L)'
;MDVICKFDGYNLGYHTLLPGDDYQWSATEKGVYYCRATWVNKIVAWHGYQPLRDASHGTIFWLAKDDGIFLSYDKSSYVKVADWETE
;
A
#
# COMPACT_ATOMS: atom_id res chain seq x y z
N MET A 1 -8.15 9.00 -5.30
CA MET A 1 -7.01 8.93 -4.37
C MET A 1 -5.78 8.69 -5.20
N ASP A 2 -4.70 9.38 -4.91
CA ASP A 2 -3.46 9.20 -5.66
C ASP A 2 -2.50 8.34 -4.85
N VAL A 3 -1.86 7.37 -5.50
CA VAL A 3 -0.91 6.44 -4.86
C VAL A 3 0.38 6.43 -5.67
N ILE A 4 1.50 6.49 -4.96
CA ILE A 4 2.83 6.33 -5.51
C ILE A 4 3.59 5.30 -4.67
N CYS A 5 4.17 4.31 -5.32
CA CYS A 5 5.02 3.31 -4.67
C CYS A 5 6.42 3.33 -5.26
N LYS A 6 7.43 3.10 -4.42
CA LYS A 6 8.85 3.15 -4.79
C LYS A 6 9.59 1.96 -4.22
N PHE A 7 10.58 1.49 -4.96
CA PHE A 7 11.50 0.42 -4.57
C PHE A 7 12.93 0.87 -4.86
N ASP A 8 13.79 0.94 -3.84
CA ASP A 8 15.21 1.30 -3.99
C ASP A 8 15.46 2.55 -4.86
N GLY A 9 14.65 3.59 -4.66
CA GLY A 9 14.68 4.83 -5.45
C GLY A 9 13.98 4.76 -6.82
N TYR A 10 13.69 3.57 -7.35
CA TYR A 10 12.87 3.38 -8.54
C TYR A 10 11.39 3.62 -8.24
N ASN A 11 10.76 4.47 -9.04
CA ASN A 11 9.34 4.76 -8.95
C ASN A 11 8.55 3.69 -9.73
N LEU A 12 7.65 2.98 -9.05
CA LEU A 12 6.76 2.01 -9.70
C LEU A 12 5.65 2.68 -10.52
N GLY A 13 5.43 3.97 -10.31
CA GLY A 13 4.40 4.74 -11.00
C GLY A 13 3.56 5.56 -10.04
N TYR A 14 2.93 6.58 -10.59
CA TYR A 14 1.87 7.36 -9.96
C TYR A 14 0.53 6.91 -10.53
N HIS A 15 -0.42 6.58 -9.67
CA HIS A 15 -1.73 6.09 -10.06
C HIS A 15 -2.83 6.84 -9.33
N THR A 16 -3.83 7.32 -10.07
CA THR A 16 -5.08 7.83 -9.50
C THR A 16 -6.09 6.68 -9.47
N LEU A 17 -6.57 6.35 -8.27
CA LEU A 17 -7.52 5.27 -8.00
C LEU A 17 -8.89 5.84 -7.60
N LEU A 18 -9.95 5.28 -8.19
CA LEU A 18 -11.34 5.46 -7.78
C LEU A 18 -11.76 4.34 -6.81
N PRO A 19 -12.87 4.51 -6.07
CA PRO A 19 -13.40 3.44 -5.23
C PRO A 19 -13.69 2.19 -6.06
N GLY A 20 -13.07 1.06 -5.68
CA GLY A 20 -13.18 -0.22 -6.38
C GLY A 20 -12.04 -0.54 -7.35
N ASP A 21 -11.15 0.41 -7.62
CA ASP A 21 -9.96 0.16 -8.44
C ASP A 21 -8.88 -0.60 -7.67
N ASP A 22 -8.15 -1.47 -8.39
CA ASP A 22 -7.00 -2.19 -7.89
C ASP A 22 -5.70 -1.66 -8.56
N TYR A 23 -4.66 -1.46 -7.76
CA TYR A 23 -3.29 -1.25 -8.24
C TYR A 23 -2.41 -2.43 -7.84
N GLN A 24 -1.82 -3.10 -8.84
CA GLN A 24 -1.09 -4.35 -8.65
C GLN A 24 0.29 -4.28 -9.29
N TRP A 25 1.28 -4.85 -8.60
CA TRP A 25 2.63 -5.05 -9.13
C TRP A 25 3.25 -6.30 -8.49
N SER A 26 4.29 -6.85 -9.12
CA SER A 26 5.08 -7.93 -8.55
C SER A 26 6.21 -7.35 -7.69
N ALA A 27 6.34 -7.84 -6.46
CA ALA A 27 7.44 -7.48 -5.57
C ALA A 27 8.58 -8.49 -5.68
N THR A 28 9.82 -8.03 -5.47
CA THR A 28 10.98 -8.90 -5.27
C THR A 28 11.13 -9.24 -3.79
N GLU A 29 11.40 -10.51 -3.47
CA GLU A 29 11.37 -11.00 -2.07
C GLU A 29 12.34 -10.30 -1.11
N LYS A 30 13.43 -9.73 -1.63
CA LYS A 30 14.44 -9.03 -0.82
C LYS A 30 14.24 -7.51 -0.80
N GLY A 31 13.31 -6.99 -1.60
CA GLY A 31 13.13 -5.56 -1.76
C GLY A 31 12.25 -4.95 -0.67
N VAL A 32 12.40 -3.66 -0.40
CA VAL A 32 11.45 -2.90 0.44
C VAL A 32 10.74 -1.88 -0.42
N TYR A 33 9.40 -1.95 -0.43
CA TYR A 33 8.56 -1.08 -1.24
C TYR A 33 7.83 -0.12 -0.33
N TYR A 34 8.01 1.18 -0.57
CA TYR A 34 7.38 2.25 0.17
C TYR A 34 6.28 2.87 -0.66
N CYS A 35 5.09 2.96 -0.11
CA CYS A 35 3.95 3.59 -0.74
C CYS A 35 3.54 4.83 0.03
N ARG A 36 3.07 5.84 -0.69
CA ARG A 36 2.39 7.02 -0.16
C ARG A 36 1.09 7.19 -0.92
N ALA A 37 0.03 7.49 -0.20
CA ALA A 37 -1.23 7.91 -0.79
C ALA A 37 -1.62 9.31 -0.33
N THR A 38 -2.28 10.04 -1.24
CA THR A 38 -2.91 11.33 -0.97
C THR A 38 -4.38 11.26 -1.32
N TRP A 39 -5.23 11.71 -0.41
CA TRP A 39 -6.67 11.76 -0.60
C TRP A 39 -7.23 13.07 -0.04
N VAL A 40 -7.56 14.00 -0.94
CA VAL A 40 -7.96 15.37 -0.59
C VAL A 40 -6.83 16.08 0.18
N ASN A 41 -7.00 16.32 1.48
CA ASN A 41 -6.02 16.93 2.39
C ASN A 41 -5.42 15.91 3.38
N LYS A 42 -5.59 14.62 3.09
CA LYS A 42 -5.09 13.53 3.90
C LYS A 42 -3.93 12.83 3.20
N ILE A 43 -2.94 12.43 3.97
CA ILE A 43 -1.79 11.66 3.49
C ILE A 43 -1.59 10.43 4.36
N VAL A 44 -1.04 9.37 3.77
CA VAL A 44 -0.59 8.20 4.53
C VAL A 44 0.58 7.57 3.82
N ALA A 45 1.56 7.09 4.58
CA ALA A 45 2.70 6.35 4.05
C ALA A 45 2.78 5.00 4.74
N TRP A 46 3.11 3.96 3.99
CA TRP A 46 3.28 2.61 4.53
C TRP A 46 4.26 1.80 3.68
N HIS A 47 4.78 0.72 4.27
CA HIS A 47 5.53 -0.28 3.50
C HIS A 47 4.56 -1.15 2.71
N GLY A 48 4.45 -0.92 1.40
CA GLY A 48 3.67 -1.77 0.49
C GLY A 48 4.20 -3.21 0.41
N TYR A 49 5.50 -3.40 0.64
CA TYR A 49 6.13 -4.70 0.85
C TYR A 49 7.38 -4.55 1.73
N GLN A 50 7.56 -5.45 2.70
CA GLN A 50 8.76 -5.55 3.52
C GLN A 50 9.14 -7.01 3.77
N PRO A 51 10.38 -7.46 3.47
CA PRO A 51 10.74 -8.88 3.50
C PRO A 51 10.50 -9.55 4.86
N LEU A 52 10.85 -8.88 5.95
CA LEU A 52 10.71 -9.41 7.30
C LEU A 52 9.24 -9.69 7.69
N ARG A 53 8.30 -8.92 7.13
CA ARG A 53 6.86 -9.04 7.40
C ARG A 53 6.18 -9.96 6.38
N ASP A 54 6.61 -9.89 5.12
CA ASP A 54 5.80 -10.31 3.98
C ASP A 54 6.36 -11.49 3.19
N ALA A 55 7.64 -11.85 3.33
CA ALA A 55 8.30 -12.83 2.46
C ALA A 55 7.71 -14.25 2.52
N SER A 56 6.98 -14.60 3.59
CA SER A 56 6.28 -15.88 3.72
C SER A 56 4.91 -15.92 3.04
N HIS A 57 4.47 -14.82 2.41
CA HIS A 57 3.14 -14.68 1.81
C HIS A 57 3.21 -14.58 0.29
N GLY A 58 2.32 -15.31 -0.41
CA GLY A 58 2.27 -15.29 -1.87
C GLY A 58 1.71 -13.99 -2.45
N THR A 59 0.59 -13.51 -1.90
CA THR A 59 -0.05 -12.25 -2.31
C THR A 59 -0.37 -11.42 -1.09
N ILE A 60 -0.18 -10.12 -1.20
CA ILE A 60 -0.39 -9.14 -0.12
C ILE A 60 -1.42 -8.14 -0.61
N PHE A 61 -2.46 -7.94 0.19
CA PHE A 61 -3.58 -7.08 -0.16
C PHE A 61 -3.58 -5.86 0.76
N TRP A 62 -3.54 -4.69 0.13
CA TRP A 62 -3.74 -3.41 0.78
C TRP A 62 -5.11 -2.88 0.44
N LEU A 63 -5.86 -2.45 1.45
CA LEU A 63 -7.17 -1.84 1.28
C LEU A 63 -7.17 -0.46 1.93
N ALA A 64 -7.40 0.56 1.13
CA ALA A 64 -7.63 1.91 1.61
C ALA A 64 -9.11 2.09 1.93
N LYS A 65 -9.41 2.54 3.15
CA LYS A 65 -10.74 2.97 3.57
C LYS A 65 -10.70 4.42 4.04
N ASP A 66 -11.86 4.95 4.36
CA ASP A 66 -12.04 6.32 4.86
C ASP A 66 -11.28 6.60 6.16
N ASP A 67 -11.09 5.58 6.99
CA ASP A 67 -10.43 5.67 8.29
C ASP A 67 -8.96 5.23 8.28
N GLY A 68 -8.45 4.58 7.22
CA GLY A 68 -7.02 4.26 7.13
C GLY A 68 -6.67 3.19 6.10
N ILE A 69 -5.46 2.63 6.26
CA ILE A 69 -4.91 1.58 5.40
C ILE A 69 -4.91 0.25 6.15
N PHE A 70 -5.36 -0.80 5.46
CA PHE A 70 -5.52 -2.14 5.99
C PHE A 70 -4.71 -3.16 5.21
N LEU A 71 -4.16 -4.14 5.92
CA LEU A 71 -3.38 -5.25 5.39
C LEU A 71 -4.14 -6.56 5.51
N SER A 72 -4.07 -7.39 4.47
CA SER A 72 -4.56 -8.76 4.46
C SER A 72 -3.64 -9.66 3.62
N TYR A 73 -3.55 -10.93 4.00
CA TYR A 73 -2.86 -11.97 3.21
C TYR A 73 -3.83 -13.02 2.62
N ASP A 74 -5.12 -12.93 2.94
CA ASP A 74 -6.18 -13.86 2.51
C ASP A 74 -7.31 -13.17 1.72
N LYS A 75 -7.22 -11.84 1.55
CA LYS A 75 -8.24 -10.96 0.95
C LYS A 75 -9.60 -10.96 1.70
N SER A 76 -9.65 -11.48 2.92
CA SER A 76 -10.87 -11.53 3.75
C SER A 76 -10.68 -10.88 5.13
N SER A 77 -9.55 -11.15 5.77
CA SER A 77 -9.22 -10.69 7.11
C SER A 77 -8.30 -9.48 7.01
N TYR A 78 -8.84 -8.29 7.27
CA TYR A 78 -8.12 -7.03 7.15
C TYR A 78 -7.79 -6.43 8.52
N VAL A 79 -6.52 -6.11 8.73
CA VAL A 79 -6.02 -5.44 9.95
C VAL A 79 -5.56 -4.03 9.59
N LYS A 80 -6.03 -3.03 10.35
CA LYS A 80 -5.62 -1.63 10.16
C LYS A 80 -4.16 -1.48 10.58
N VAL A 81 -3.34 -0.85 9.74
CA VAL A 81 -1.91 -0.64 10.01
C VAL A 81 -1.49 0.82 10.08
N ALA A 82 -2.28 1.71 9.47
CA ALA A 82 -1.97 3.14 9.42
C ALA A 82 -3.26 3.94 9.35
N ASP A 83 -3.26 5.08 10.05
CA ASP A 83 -4.29 6.09 9.95
C ASP A 83 -3.91 7.12 8.89
N TRP A 84 -4.92 7.84 8.38
CA TRP A 84 -4.70 9.02 7.58
C TRP A 84 -4.20 10.18 8.46
N GLU A 85 -3.10 10.80 8.06
CA GLU A 85 -2.63 12.06 8.64
C GLU A 85 -3.23 13.23 7.86
N THR A 86 -3.46 14.37 8.54
CA THR A 86 -3.88 15.60 7.87
C THR A 86 -2.62 16.38 7.52
N GLU A 87 -2.50 16.84 6.27
CA GLU A 87 -1.37 17.65 5.81
C GLU A 87 -1.42 19.09 6.34
#